data_AF-A0A349AMW4-F1
#
_entry.id   AF-A0A349AMW4-F1
#
_cell.length_a   1.000
_cell.length_b   1.000
_cell.length_c   1.000
_cell.angle_alpha   90.00
_cell.angle_beta   90.00
_cell.angle_gamma   90.00
#
_symmetry.space_group_name_H-M   'P 1'
#
loop_
_entity.id
_entity.type
_entity.pdbx_description
1 polymer ?
#
loop_
_entity_poly.entity_id
_entity_poly.type
_entity_poly.pdbx_seq_one_letter_code
_entity_poly.pdbx_strand_id
1 'polypeptide(L)' 'MNIYKTIWEVIGGRPWTYIMRDVWHKYEGLCIIALVAVGAVFGHLFWPHLPCLFLAFTCGYIAGHLFWGKEYIPNQKGGE' A
#
# COMPACT_ATOMS: atom_id res chain seq x y z
N MET A 1 20.68 2.54 -16.14
CA MET A 1 19.77 1.38 -16.09
C MET A 1 18.90 1.54 -14.85
N ASN A 2 17.60 1.78 -15.03
CA ASN A 2 16.70 2.04 -13.90
C ASN A 2 16.22 0.69 -13.37
N ILE A 3 16.90 0.16 -12.34
CA ILE A 3 16.66 -1.17 -11.76
C ILE A 3 15.19 -1.35 -11.38
N TYR A 4 14.57 -0.28 -10.85
CA TYR A 4 13.14 -0.26 -10.56
C TYR A 4 12.30 -0.52 -11.82
N LYS A 5 12.59 0.15 -12.94
CA LYS A 5 11.91 -0.03 -14.24
C LYS A 5 11.95 -1.47 -14.72
N THR A 6 13.14 -2.05 -14.73
CA THR A 6 13.36 -3.42 -15.21
C THR A 6 12.61 -4.45 -14.36
N ILE A 7 12.56 -4.27 -13.04
CA ILE A 7 11.91 -5.22 -12.14
C ILE A 7 10.38 -5.24 -12.35
N TRP A 8 9.72 -4.08 -12.49
CA TRP A 8 8.27 -4.07 -12.72
C TRP A 8 7.86 -4.35 -14.17
N GLU A 9 8.74 -4.14 -15.15
CA GLU A 9 8.49 -4.59 -16.53
C GLU A 9 8.46 -6.12 -16.62
N VAL A 10 9.34 -6.80 -15.88
CA VAL A 10 9.36 -8.27 -15.79
C VAL A 10 8.22 -8.78 -14.91
N ILE A 11 7.93 -8.10 -13.80
CA ILE A 11 6.92 -8.51 -12.82
C ILE A 11 5.69 -7.62 -12.97
N GLY A 12 4.77 -8.06 -13.82
CA GLY A 12 3.42 -7.47 -13.97
C GLY A 12 3.27 -6.48 -15.13
N GLY A 13 4.36 -6.05 -15.78
CA GLY A 13 4.32 -5.21 -16.98
C GLY A 13 3.79 -3.79 -16.76
N ARG A 14 3.62 -3.39 -15.49
CA ARG A 14 3.14 -2.06 -15.07
C ARG A 14 3.81 -1.69 -13.74
N PRO A 15 4.03 -0.40 -13.45
CA PRO A 15 4.61 -0.01 -12.17
C PRO A 15 3.76 -0.52 -11.01
N TRP A 16 4.44 -1.03 -9.98
CA TRP A 16 3.79 -1.66 -8.82
C TRP A 16 2.85 -0.72 -8.06
N THR A 17 3.09 0.59 -8.14
CA THR A 17 2.18 1.60 -7.60
C THR A 17 0.77 1.49 -8.17
N TYR A 18 0.63 1.22 -9.48
CA TYR A 18 -0.68 1.04 -10.11
C TYR A 18 -1.29 -0.32 -9.80
N ILE A 19 -0.47 -1.37 -9.72
CA ILE A 19 -0.95 -2.72 -9.34
C ILE A 19 -1.47 -2.70 -7.91
N MET A 20 -0.72 -2.12 -6.97
CA MET A 20 -1.14 -1.98 -5.58
C MET A 20 -2.38 -1.08 -5.46
N ARG A 21 -2.50 -0.04 -6.28
CA ARG A 21 -3.69 0.81 -6.33
C ARG A 21 -4.93 0.06 -6.84
N ASP A 22 -4.79 -0.77 -7.88
CA ASP A 22 -5.87 -1.64 -8.37
C ASP A 22 -6.32 -2.63 -7.27
N VAL A 23 -5.35 -3.26 -6.57
CA VAL A 23 -5.62 -4.18 -5.47
C VAL A 23 -6.31 -3.48 -4.32
N TRP A 24 -5.85 -2.28 -3.96
CA TRP A 24 -6.43 -1.47 -2.89
C TRP A 24 -7.90 -1.14 -3.17
N HIS A 25 -8.23 -0.60 -4.35
CA HIS A 25 -9.62 -0.27 -4.69
C HIS A 25 -10.52 -1.50 -4.83
N LYS A 26 -9.97 -2.65 -5.24
CA LYS A 26 -10.76 -3.88 -5.38
C LYS A 26 -10.98 -4.60 -4.05
N TYR A 27 -10.05 -4.49 -3.12
CA TYR A 27 -10.00 -5.31 -1.90
C TYR A 27 -9.71 -4.48 -0.64
N GLU A 28 -10.18 -3.24 -0.59
CA GLU A 28 -9.87 -2.27 0.47
C GLU A 28 -10.05 -2.84 1.88
N GLY A 29 -11.19 -3.50 2.13
CA GLY A 29 -11.46 -4.16 3.41
C GLY A 29 -10.46 -5.28 3.76
N LEU A 30 -10.05 -6.09 2.78
CA LEU A 30 -9.05 -7.15 3.01
C LEU A 30 -7.66 -6.54 3.22
N CYS A 31 -7.32 -5.46 2.52
CA CYS A 31 -6.06 -4.74 2.75
C CYS A 31 -6.00 -4.20 4.17
N ILE A 32 -7.07 -3.59 4.68
CA ILE A 32 -7.15 -3.09 6.06
C ILE A 32 -7.03 -4.26 7.06
N ILE A 33 -7.76 -5.35 6.86
CA ILE A 33 -7.69 -6.53 7.74
C ILE A 33 -6.27 -7.11 7.77
N ALA A 34 -5.61 -7.23 6.60
CA ALA A 34 -4.24 -7.73 6.52
C ALA A 34 -3.26 -6.79 7.25
N LEU A 35 -3.42 -5.47 7.11
CA LEU A 35 -2.58 -4.49 7.80
C LEU A 35 -2.77 -4.53 9.32
N VAL A 36 -4.01 -4.67 9.79
CA VAL A 36 -4.32 -4.86 11.22
C VAL A 36 -3.72 -6.17 11.74
N ALA A 37 -3.84 -7.27 10.99
CA ALA A 37 -3.26 -8.56 11.37
C ALA A 37 -1.73 -8.49 11.49
N VAL A 38 -1.06 -7.84 10.53
CA VAL A 38 0.38 -7.58 10.59
C VAL A 38 0.72 -6.72 11.82
N GLY A 39 -0.04 -5.64 12.06
CA GLY A 39 0.13 -4.80 13.25
C GLY A 39 -0.03 -5.56 14.56
N ALA A 40 -1.01 -6.48 14.65
CA ALA A 40 -1.23 -7.32 15.82
C ALA A 40 -0.09 -8.32 16.05
N VAL A 41 0.41 -8.97 15.00
CA VAL A 41 1.57 -9.87 15.08
C VAL A 41 2.83 -9.11 15.51
N PHE A 42 3.11 -7.94 14.92
CA PHE A 42 4.22 -7.10 15.33
C PHE A 42 4.05 -6.55 16.75
N GLY A 43 2.82 -6.23 17.15
CA GLY A 43 2.49 -5.84 18.52
C GLY A 43 2.80 -6.91 19.54
N HIS A 44 2.54 -8.17 19.20
CA HIS A 44 2.90 -9.30 20.06
C HIS A 44 4.43 -9.43 20.27
N LEU A 45 5.24 -9.00 19.30
CA LEU A 45 6.70 -8.98 19.41
C LEU A 45 7.24 -7.69 20.09
N PHE A 46 6.53 -6.57 19.96
CA PHE A 46 6.98 -5.23 20.39
C PHE A 46 5.90 -4.47 21.18
N TRP A 47 5.39 -5.09 22.25
CA TRP A 47 4.28 -4.60 23.08
C TRP A 47 4.32 -3.10 23.46
N PRO A 48 5.45 -2.51 23.90
CA PRO A 48 5.48 -1.09 24.28
C PRO A 48 5.37 -0.12 23.09
N HIS A 49 5.63 -0.57 21.86
CA HIS A 49 5.59 0.27 20.66
C HIS A 49 4.27 0.18 19.89
N LEU A 50 3.40 -0.75 20.28
CA LEU A 50 2.11 -1.00 19.64
C LEU A 50 1.22 0.25 19.48
N PRO A 51 1.08 1.15 20.49
CA PRO A 51 0.26 2.34 20.33
C PRO A 51 0.82 3.29 19.27
N CYS A 52 2.15 3.44 19.23
CA CYS A 52 2.83 4.29 18.25
C CYS A 52 2.71 3.72 16.83
N LEU A 53 2.76 2.40 16.70
CA LEU A 53 2.60 1.70 15.42
C LEU A 53 1.17 1.83 14.86
N PHE A 54 0.15 1.71 15.71
CA PHE A 54 -1.24 1.99 15.33
C PHE A 54 -1.47 3.45 14.93
N LEU A 55 -0.87 4.39 15.66
CA LEU A 55 -1.00 5.83 15.39
C LEU A 55 -0.31 6.20 14.07
N ALA A 56 0.92 5.71 13.86
CA ALA A 56 1.64 5.85 12.59
C ALA A 56 0.89 5.22 11.42
N PHE A 57 0.30 4.04 11.62
CA PHE A 57 -0.54 3.38 10.61
C PHE A 57 -1.77 4.23 10.26
N THR A 58 -2.47 4.75 11.26
CA THR A 58 -3.67 5.57 11.08
C THR A 58 -3.33 6.89 10.36
N CYS A 59 -2.26 7.56 10.76
CA CYS A 59 -1.76 8.75 10.08
C CYS A 59 -1.34 8.45 8.64
N GLY A 60 -0.66 7.32 8.40
CA GLY A 60 -0.27 6.89 7.07
C GLY A 60 -1.47 6.55 6.17
N TYR A 61 -2.49 5.90 6.73
CA TYR A 61 -3.75 5.63 6.05
C TYR A 61 -4.47 6.93 5.67
N ILE A 62 -4.64 7.85 6.62
CA ILE A 62 -5.30 9.15 6.41
C ILE A 62 -4.52 9.97 5.38
N ALA A 63 -3.20 10.06 5.53
CA ALA A 63 -2.33 10.78 4.59
C ALA A 63 -2.40 10.16 3.20
N GLY A 64 -2.29 8.83 3.09
CA GLY A 64 -2.44 8.12 1.82
C GLY A 64 -3.77 8.43 1.15
N HIS A 65 -4.86 8.44 1.91
CA HIS A 65 -6.20 8.73 1.41
C HIS A 65 -6.38 10.20 0.99
N LEU A 66 -5.80 11.14 1.73
CA LEU A 66 -5.82 12.58 1.42
C LEU A 66 -4.95 12.94 0.21
N PHE A 67 -3.80 12.29 0.04
CA PHE A 67 -2.91 12.50 -1.10
C PHE A 67 -3.32 11.69 -2.34
N TRP A 68 -4.37 10.86 -2.24
CA TRP A 68 -5.00 10.18 -3.37
C TRP A 68 -5.89 11.12 -4.21
N GLY A 69 -5.44 12.36 -4.45
CA GLY A 69 -6.17 13.44 -5.12
C GLY A 69 -6.37 13.25 -6.64
N LYS A 70 -6.19 12.04 -7.17
CA LYS A 70 -6.43 11.70 -8.58
C LYS A 70 -7.46 10.60 -8.63
N GLU A 71 -8.48 10.80 -9.47
CA GLU A 71 -9.48 9.77 -9.78
C GLU A 71 -8.78 8.45 -10.15
N TYR A 72 -9.28 7.36 -9.58
CA TYR A 72 -8.76 6.04 -9.85
C TYR A 72 -9.10 5.63 -11.29
N ILE A 73 -8.06 5.35 -12.07
CA ILE A 73 -8.19 4.78 -13.42
C ILE A 73 -7.76 3.31 -13.35
N PRO A 74 -8.65 2.35 -13.65
CA PRO A 74 -8.33 0.93 -13.59
C PRO A 74 -7.30 0.54 -14.66
N ASN A 75 -6.35 -0.32 -14.28
CA ASN A 75 -5.28 -0.82 -15.17
C ASN A 75 -4.42 0.30 -15.80
N GLN A 76 -4.23 1.42 -15.10
CA GLN A 76 -3.37 2.48 -15.58
C GLN A 76 -1.95 1.94 -15.81
N LYS A 77 -1.48 2.02 -17.05
CA LYS A 77 -0.06 1.80 -17.36
C LYS A 77 0.67 3.07 -16.95
N GLY A 78 1.72 2.94 -16.16
CA GLY A 78 2.55 4.10 -15.83
C GLY A 78 3.17 4.62 -17.10
N GLY A 79 2.75 5.80 -17.51
CA GLY A 79 3.26 6.44 -18.71
C GLY A 79 4.73 6.81 -18.54
N GLU A 80 5.50 6.53 -19.59
CA GLU A 80 6.03 7.64 -20.40
C GLU A 80 4.90 8.17 -21.29
#